data_AF-A0A2V8G834-F1
#
_entry.id   AF-A0A2V8G834-F1
#
_cell.length_a   1.000
_cell.length_b   1.000
_cell.length_c   1.000
_cell.angle_alpha   90.00
_cell.angle_beta   90.00
_cell.angle_gamma   90.00
#
_symmetry.space_group_name_H-M   'P 1'
#
loop_
_entity.id
_entity.type
_entity.pdbx_description
1 polymer ?
#
loop_
_entity_poly.entity_id
_entity_poly.type
_entity_poly.pdbx_seq_one_letter_code
_entity_poly.pdbx_strand_id
1 'polypeptide(L)'
;MYEYYADVAPAAAKVLRFLLLLPGGDKVDGLARMLKARTRGRLLQGEADYQLHIIYLWYERRTDRAVSLLQSLHERYPGNPLFLSQLAEIRDRYEHDLTASLDTWRALLAAAREQRVNEPRLAEVKARLGIARLLNALDQTDRAVDQLQAIVDLKPQQPAGGLALAWLALGESQDRLGRRDEAVAAYRAAIAAVVPSETHGVRATAAERLRRAPDPVRAS
;
A
#
# COMPACT_ATOMS: atom_id res chain seq x y z
N MET A 1 8.48 -11.97 1.22
CA MET A 1 7.22 -11.98 2.01
C MET A 1 6.05 -12.52 1.20
N TYR A 2 5.84 -12.10 -0.05
CA TYR A 2 4.85 -12.72 -0.95
C TYR A 2 5.21 -14.17 -1.33
N GLU A 3 6.50 -14.49 -1.49
CA GLU A 3 6.96 -15.84 -1.82
C GLU A 3 6.89 -16.85 -0.66
N TYR A 4 6.67 -16.43 0.59
CA TYR A 4 6.53 -17.35 1.73
C TYR A 4 5.09 -17.85 1.92
N TYR A 5 4.11 -17.10 1.41
CA TYR A 5 2.68 -17.49 1.46
C TYR A 5 2.19 -18.17 0.19
N ALA A 6 2.98 -18.16 -0.89
CA ALA A 6 2.55 -18.63 -2.19
C ALA A 6 2.43 -20.17 -2.32
N ASP A 7 3.16 -20.96 -1.53
CA ASP A 7 3.11 -22.43 -1.63
C ASP A 7 2.49 -23.15 -0.41
N VAL A 8 2.39 -22.49 0.75
CA VAL A 8 1.85 -23.11 1.97
C VAL A 8 0.34 -22.84 2.15
N ALA A 9 -0.18 -21.77 1.52
CA ALA A 9 -1.55 -21.31 1.71
C ALA A 9 -2.66 -22.24 1.17
N PRO A 10 -2.56 -22.88 -0.01
CA PRO A 10 -3.66 -23.69 -0.53
C PRO A 10 -3.93 -24.95 0.29
N ALA A 11 -2.87 -25.58 0.83
CA ALA A 11 -2.97 -26.78 1.64
C ALA A 11 -3.45 -26.46 3.07
N ALA A 12 -2.87 -25.43 3.70
CA ALA A 12 -3.28 -25.00 5.03
C ALA A 12 -4.74 -24.50 5.07
N ALA A 13 -5.20 -23.82 4.03
CA ALA A 13 -6.60 -23.39 3.91
C ALA A 13 -7.58 -24.56 3.76
N LYS A 14 -7.20 -25.65 3.07
CA LYS A 14 -8.01 -26.87 2.97
C LYS A 14 -8.10 -27.60 4.31
N VAL A 15 -7.00 -27.67 5.07
CA VAL A 15 -6.97 -28.28 6.41
C VAL A 15 -7.78 -27.47 7.42
N LEU A 16 -7.67 -26.14 7.40
CA LEU A 16 -8.48 -25.25 8.24
C LEU A 16 -9.98 -25.37 7.92
N ARG A 17 -10.34 -25.49 6.63
CA ARG A 17 -11.72 -25.71 6.18
C ARG A 17 -12.30 -27.04 6.67
N PHE A 18 -11.49 -28.10 6.69
CA PHE A 18 -11.86 -29.41 7.25
C PHE A 18 -12.05 -29.35 8.78
N LEU A 19 -11.12 -28.70 9.50
CA LEU A 19 -11.20 -28.50 10.96
C LEU A 19 -12.40 -27.65 11.41
N LEU A 20 -12.87 -26.72 10.57
CA LEU A 20 -14.01 -25.83 10.86
C LEU A 20 -15.36 -26.32 10.30
N LEU A 21 -15.44 -27.53 9.73
CA LEU A 21 -16.66 -28.09 9.11
C LEU A 21 -17.32 -27.14 8.08
N LEU A 22 -16.53 -26.34 7.38
CA LEU A 22 -17.05 -25.39 6.40
C LEU A 22 -17.41 -26.14 5.09
N PRO A 23 -18.67 -26.07 4.63
CA PRO A 23 -19.10 -26.82 3.44
C PRO A 23 -18.27 -26.39 2.22
N GLY A 24 -18.11 -27.31 1.26
CA GLY A 24 -17.48 -26.97 0.00
C GLY A 24 -18.27 -25.93 -0.74
N GLY A 25 -17.77 -24.69 -0.73
CA GLY A 25 -18.42 -23.59 -1.42
C GLY A 25 -18.29 -23.74 -2.92
N ASP A 26 -19.43 -23.88 -3.60
CA ASP A 26 -19.52 -23.56 -5.02
C ASP A 26 -19.29 -22.05 -5.20
N LYS A 27 -18.38 -21.70 -6.11
CA LYS A 27 -17.98 -20.32 -6.40
C LYS A 27 -19.18 -19.47 -6.85
N VAL A 28 -20.07 -20.04 -7.66
CA VAL A 28 -21.27 -19.39 -8.18
C VAL A 28 -22.26 -19.13 -7.04
N ASP A 29 -22.50 -20.13 -6.19
CA ASP A 29 -23.40 -19.98 -5.04
C ASP A 29 -22.84 -19.06 -3.95
N GLY A 30 -21.51 -19.03 -3.79
CA GLY A 30 -20.82 -18.08 -2.91
C GLY A 30 -21.03 -16.65 -3.38
N LEU A 31 -20.79 -16.37 -4.66
CA LEU A 31 -20.98 -15.05 -5.25
C LEU A 31 -22.46 -14.62 -5.21
N ALA A 32 -23.39 -15.52 -5.52
CA ALA A 32 -24.83 -15.25 -5.45
C ALA A 32 -25.28 -14.89 -4.02
N ARG A 33 -24.76 -15.58 -3.00
CA ARG A 33 -25.04 -15.26 -1.59
C ARG A 33 -24.50 -13.89 -1.19
N MET A 34 -23.30 -13.52 -1.61
CA MET A 34 -22.72 -12.20 -1.34
C MET A 34 -23.51 -11.08 -2.03
N LEU A 35 -23.89 -11.28 -3.29
CA LEU A 35 -24.75 -10.34 -4.01
C LEU A 35 -26.14 -10.19 -3.36
N LYS A 36 -26.69 -11.27 -2.77
CA LYS A 36 -27.94 -11.22 -1.99
C LYS A 36 -27.76 -10.56 -0.62
N ALA A 37 -26.59 -10.68 0.01
CA ALA A 37 -26.28 -9.97 1.25
C ALA A 37 -26.16 -8.45 1.02
N ARG A 38 -25.62 -8.06 -0.14
CA ARG A 38 -25.54 -6.65 -0.60
C ARG A 38 -26.92 -5.97 -0.60
N THR A 39 -28.01 -6.70 -0.83
CA THR A 39 -29.37 -6.11 -0.88
C THR A 39 -30.03 -5.99 0.51
N ARG A 40 -29.38 -6.40 1.61
CA ARG A 40 -29.99 -6.51 2.96
C ARG A 40 -29.63 -5.38 3.93
N GLY A 41 -29.48 -4.15 3.45
CA GLY A 41 -29.30 -2.95 4.28
C GLY A 41 -27.92 -2.31 4.13
N ARG A 42 -27.83 -1.01 4.42
CA ARG A 42 -26.70 -0.14 4.01
C ARG A 42 -25.34 -0.55 4.59
N LEU A 43 -25.29 -1.05 5.83
CA LEU A 43 -24.04 -1.47 6.47
C LEU A 43 -23.51 -2.78 5.89
N LEU A 44 -24.39 -3.77 5.70
CA LEU A 44 -24.05 -5.04 5.06
C LEU A 44 -23.66 -4.86 3.59
N GLN A 45 -24.22 -3.83 2.94
CA GLN A 45 -23.87 -3.47 1.56
C GLN A 45 -22.43 -2.99 1.42
N GLY A 46 -21.96 -2.10 2.31
CA GLY A 46 -20.58 -1.59 2.26
C GLY A 46 -19.55 -2.70 2.48
N GLU A 47 -19.76 -3.55 3.48
CA GLU A 47 -18.89 -4.70 3.74
C GLU A 47 -18.91 -5.70 2.58
N ALA A 48 -20.09 -6.03 2.05
CA ALA A 48 -20.20 -6.93 0.90
C ALA A 48 -19.49 -6.38 -0.35
N ASP A 49 -19.64 -5.08 -0.63
CA ASP A 49 -18.95 -4.42 -1.74
C ASP A 49 -17.42 -4.43 -1.54
N TYR A 50 -16.94 -4.27 -0.30
CA TYR A 50 -15.52 -4.40 0.00
C TYR A 50 -15.04 -5.83 -0.19
N GLN A 51 -15.75 -6.86 0.28
CA GLN A 51 -15.32 -8.24 0.05
C GLN A 51 -15.39 -8.63 -1.44
N LEU A 52 -16.38 -8.14 -2.17
CA LEU A 52 -16.52 -8.37 -3.61
C LEU A 52 -15.39 -7.75 -4.43
N HIS A 53 -14.83 -6.59 -4.03
CA HIS A 53 -13.72 -6.00 -4.78
C HIS A 53 -12.49 -6.92 -4.78
N ILE A 54 -12.20 -7.58 -3.65
CA ILE A 54 -11.09 -8.54 -3.53
C ILE A 54 -11.35 -9.75 -4.43
N ILE A 55 -12.57 -10.28 -4.42
CA ILE A 55 -12.97 -11.41 -5.27
C ILE A 55 -12.79 -11.05 -6.74
N TYR A 56 -13.29 -9.89 -7.15
CA TYR A 56 -13.16 -9.43 -8.53
C TYR A 56 -11.70 -9.24 -8.93
N LEU A 57 -10.88 -8.65 -8.05
CA LEU A 57 -9.48 -8.38 -8.36
C LEU A 57 -8.65 -9.66 -8.49
N TRP A 58 -8.71 -10.57 -7.51
CA TRP A 58 -7.77 -11.69 -7.43
C TRP A 58 -8.30 -12.98 -8.06
N TYR A 59 -9.60 -13.25 -7.96
CA TYR A 59 -10.16 -14.53 -8.38
C TYR A 59 -10.89 -14.46 -9.72
N GLU A 60 -11.60 -13.36 -10.00
CA GLU A 60 -12.29 -13.17 -11.27
C GLU A 60 -11.46 -12.41 -12.32
N ARG A 61 -10.35 -11.78 -11.91
CA ARG A 61 -9.51 -10.93 -12.76
C ARG A 61 -10.31 -9.82 -13.48
N ARG A 62 -11.30 -9.27 -12.77
CA ARG A 62 -12.18 -8.18 -13.20
C ARG A 62 -11.77 -6.87 -12.50
N THR A 63 -10.63 -6.32 -12.91
CA THR A 63 -10.09 -5.07 -12.36
C THR A 63 -11.08 -3.92 -12.49
N ASP A 64 -11.79 -3.86 -13.62
CA ASP A 64 -12.87 -2.89 -13.90
C ASP A 64 -13.94 -2.86 -12.79
N ARG A 65 -14.39 -4.05 -12.36
CA ARG A 65 -15.42 -4.18 -11.32
C ARG A 65 -14.87 -3.89 -9.92
N ALA A 66 -13.64 -4.30 -9.63
CA ALA A 66 -12.99 -4.00 -8.36
C ALA A 66 -12.83 -2.48 -8.16
N VAL A 67 -12.38 -1.77 -9.21
CA VAL A 67 -12.25 -0.32 -9.22
C VAL A 67 -13.61 0.37 -9.05
N SER A 68 -14.63 -0.06 -9.81
CA SER A 68 -15.97 0.52 -9.70
C SER A 68 -16.58 0.36 -8.30
N LEU A 69 -16.36 -0.78 -7.64
CA LEU A 69 -16.79 -0.99 -6.26
C LEU A 69 -16.07 -0.06 -5.28
N LEU A 70 -14.75 0.10 -5.39
CA LEU A 70 -13.97 1.00 -4.53
C LEU A 70 -14.34 2.47 -4.72
N GLN A 71 -14.64 2.90 -5.95
CA GLN A 71 -15.15 4.24 -6.24
C GLN A 71 -16.49 4.47 -5.54
N SER A 72 -17.44 3.53 -5.70
CA SER A 72 -18.74 3.61 -5.04
C SER A 72 -18.65 3.56 -3.51
N LEU A 73 -17.67 2.82 -2.97
CA LEU A 73 -17.39 2.80 -1.53
C LEU A 73 -16.83 4.15 -1.06
N HIS A 74 -15.90 4.75 -1.80
CA HIS A 74 -15.37 6.06 -1.48
C HIS A 74 -16.47 7.15 -1.50
N GLU A 75 -17.35 7.14 -2.50
CA GLU A 75 -18.47 8.08 -2.58
C GLU A 75 -19.42 7.97 -1.38
N ARG A 76 -19.73 6.74 -0.94
CA ARG A 76 -20.63 6.50 0.20
C ARG A 76 -19.97 6.76 1.56
N TYR A 77 -18.65 6.61 1.64
CA TYR A 77 -17.87 6.70 2.87
C TYR A 77 -16.59 7.52 2.63
N PRO A 78 -16.70 8.83 2.31
CA PRO A 78 -15.57 9.65 1.90
C PRO A 78 -14.50 9.80 2.97
N GLY A 79 -14.89 9.60 4.24
CA GLY A 79 -13.97 9.64 5.38
C GLY A 79 -13.08 8.40 5.54
N ASN A 80 -13.32 7.30 4.82
CA ASN A 80 -12.48 6.11 4.96
C ASN A 80 -11.27 6.18 4.01
N PRO A 81 -10.03 6.37 4.52
CA PRO A 81 -8.84 6.49 3.67
C PRO A 81 -8.47 5.18 2.96
N LEU A 82 -9.00 4.04 3.43
CA LEU A 82 -8.72 2.72 2.87
C LEU A 82 -9.09 2.67 1.38
N PHE A 83 -10.25 3.19 1.00
CA PHE A 83 -10.76 3.02 -0.37
C PHE A 83 -9.90 3.74 -1.41
N LEU A 84 -9.47 4.99 -1.13
CA LEU A 84 -8.53 5.69 -2.01
C LEU A 84 -7.17 5.01 -2.05
N SER A 85 -6.67 4.52 -0.91
CA SER A 85 -5.39 3.82 -0.90
C SER A 85 -5.41 2.51 -1.70
N GLN A 86 -6.46 1.70 -1.58
CA GLN A 86 -6.64 0.47 -2.37
C GLN A 86 -6.83 0.79 -3.85
N LEU A 87 -7.62 1.81 -4.17
CA LEU A 87 -7.84 2.25 -5.56
C LEU A 87 -6.53 2.69 -6.22
N ALA A 88 -5.70 3.43 -5.50
CA ALA A 88 -4.40 3.84 -6.00
C ALA A 88 -3.46 2.64 -6.23
N GLU A 89 -3.42 1.68 -5.29
CA GLU A 89 -2.62 0.44 -5.44
C GLU A 89 -3.12 -0.48 -6.55
N ILE A 90 -4.40 -0.42 -6.91
CA ILE A 90 -4.93 -1.19 -8.04
C ILE A 90 -4.52 -0.54 -9.36
N ARG A 91 -4.64 0.78 -9.45
CA ARG A 91 -4.31 1.57 -10.65
C ARG A 91 -2.88 1.34 -11.12
N ASP A 92 -1.90 1.33 -10.23
CA ASP A 92 -0.51 1.11 -10.65
C ASP A 92 -0.17 -0.38 -10.83
N ARG A 93 -0.61 -1.28 -9.94
CA ARG A 93 -0.20 -2.70 -10.00
C ARG A 93 -0.95 -3.54 -11.03
N TYR A 94 -2.20 -3.20 -11.33
CA TYR A 94 -3.07 -4.01 -12.19
C TYR A 94 -3.53 -3.29 -13.45
N GLU A 95 -3.73 -1.96 -13.38
CA GLU A 95 -4.05 -1.16 -14.58
C GLU A 95 -2.79 -0.58 -15.24
N HIS A 96 -1.64 -0.63 -14.54
CA HIS A 96 -0.37 -0.05 -14.97
C HIS A 96 -0.45 1.45 -15.30
N ASP A 97 -1.39 2.15 -14.67
CA ASP A 97 -1.59 3.59 -14.80
C ASP A 97 -1.00 4.32 -13.59
N LEU A 98 0.29 4.65 -13.70
CA LEU A 98 1.03 5.39 -12.66
C LEU A 98 0.46 6.79 -12.44
N THR A 99 -0.08 7.43 -13.49
CA THR A 99 -0.62 8.79 -13.42
C THR A 99 -1.94 8.80 -12.65
N ALA A 100 -2.87 7.91 -13.01
CA ALA A 100 -4.13 7.78 -12.29
C ALA A 100 -3.93 7.33 -10.84
N SER A 101 -2.94 6.48 -10.57
CA SER A 101 -2.55 6.10 -9.21
C SER A 101 -2.02 7.29 -8.42
N LEU A 102 -1.13 8.08 -9.02
CA LEU A 102 -0.52 9.26 -8.40
C LEU A 102 -1.58 10.31 -8.04
N ASP A 103 -2.55 10.53 -8.93
CA ASP A 103 -3.65 11.46 -8.69
C ASP A 103 -4.58 10.98 -7.57
N THR A 104 -4.85 9.66 -7.47
CA THR A 104 -5.60 9.09 -6.33
C THR A 104 -4.86 9.31 -5.01
N TRP A 105 -3.55 9.08 -4.97
CA TRP A 105 -2.77 9.32 -3.76
C TRP A 105 -2.73 10.80 -3.38
N ARG A 106 -2.64 11.71 -4.36
CA ARG A 106 -2.74 13.16 -4.13
C ARG A 106 -4.10 13.56 -3.57
N ALA A 107 -5.17 12.98 -4.08
CA ALA A 107 -6.52 13.20 -3.55
C ALA A 107 -6.63 12.74 -2.08
N LEU A 108 -6.05 11.58 -1.74
CA LEU A 108 -5.99 11.11 -0.36
C LEU A 108 -5.15 12.05 0.53
N LEU A 109 -4.00 12.51 0.06
CA LEU A 109 -3.15 13.47 0.79
C LEU A 109 -3.88 14.79 1.05
N ALA A 110 -4.58 15.33 0.05
CA ALA A 110 -5.39 16.54 0.21
C ALA A 110 -6.49 16.33 1.26
N ALA A 111 -7.24 15.22 1.17
CA ALA A 111 -8.27 14.88 2.13
C ALA A 111 -7.73 14.68 3.56
N ALA A 112 -6.54 14.09 3.72
CA ALA A 112 -5.86 13.95 4.99
C ALA A 112 -5.48 15.30 5.62
N ARG A 113 -4.89 16.19 4.83
CA ARG A 113 -4.50 17.53 5.28
C ARG A 113 -5.70 18.40 5.66
N GLU A 114 -6.81 18.22 4.95
CA GLU A 114 -8.08 18.89 5.22
C GLU A 114 -8.89 18.20 6.34
N GLN A 115 -8.35 17.16 6.99
CA GLN A 115 -9.01 16.38 8.04
C GLN A 115 -10.37 15.78 7.61
N ARG A 116 -10.54 15.51 6.31
CA ARG A 116 -11.75 14.90 5.74
C ARG A 116 -11.76 13.38 5.79
N VAL A 117 -10.70 12.76 6.32
CA VAL A 117 -10.58 11.31 6.50
C VAL A 117 -10.34 10.94 7.95
N ASN A 118 -10.76 9.74 8.32
CA ASN A 118 -10.45 9.10 9.58
C ASN A 118 -8.94 8.88 9.69
N GLU A 119 -8.37 9.10 10.88
CA GLU A 119 -6.94 8.98 11.14
C GLU A 119 -6.08 9.80 10.14
N PRO A 120 -6.27 11.13 10.05
CA PRO A 120 -5.71 11.95 8.98
C PRO A 120 -4.18 11.89 8.93
N ARG A 121 -3.50 11.83 10.09
CA ARG A 121 -2.04 11.73 10.15
C ARG A 121 -1.52 10.40 9.58
N LEU A 122 -2.23 9.31 9.85
CA LEU A 122 -1.88 7.99 9.30
C LEU A 122 -2.12 7.98 7.79
N ALA A 123 -3.25 8.54 7.33
CA ALA A 123 -3.58 8.67 5.93
C ALA A 123 -2.55 9.54 5.17
N GLU A 124 -2.09 10.64 5.77
CA GLU A 124 -1.05 11.51 5.20
C GLU A 124 0.28 10.75 5.02
N VAL A 125 0.74 10.01 6.04
CA VAL A 125 1.97 9.22 5.94
C VAL A 125 1.84 8.15 4.85
N LYS A 126 0.72 7.41 4.82
CA LYS A 126 0.46 6.39 3.79
C LYS A 126 0.46 7.01 2.39
N ALA A 127 -0.23 8.13 2.22
CA ALA A 127 -0.33 8.82 0.93
C ALA A 127 1.03 9.32 0.44
N ARG A 128 1.82 9.95 1.31
CA ARG A 128 3.16 10.45 0.95
C ARG A 128 4.12 9.33 0.55
N LEU A 129 4.09 8.18 1.24
CA LEU A 129 4.85 7.00 0.84
C LEU A 129 4.43 6.49 -0.54
N GLY A 130 3.12 6.44 -0.80
CA GLY A 130 2.57 6.07 -2.12
C GLY A 130 3.00 7.03 -3.23
N ILE A 131 2.87 8.35 -3.00
CA ILE A 131 3.30 9.40 -3.93
C ILE A 131 4.79 9.30 -4.20
N ALA A 132 5.64 9.19 -3.17
CA ALA A 132 7.09 9.11 -3.33
C ALA A 132 7.51 7.92 -4.20
N ARG A 133 6.92 6.75 -3.96
CA ARG A 133 7.18 5.55 -4.76
C ARG A 133 6.83 5.75 -6.23
N LEU A 134 5.69 6.36 -6.53
CA LEU A 134 5.26 6.61 -7.91
C LEU A 134 6.12 7.70 -8.58
N LEU A 135 6.48 8.75 -7.86
CA LEU A 135 7.39 9.78 -8.36
C LEU A 135 8.77 9.19 -8.71
N ASN A 136 9.31 8.29 -7.88
CA ASN A 136 10.53 7.54 -8.19
C ASN A 136 10.39 6.63 -9.41
N ALA A 137 9.20 6.05 -9.64
CA ALA A 137 8.92 5.24 -10.82
C ALA A 137 8.76 6.08 -12.10
N LEU A 138 8.48 7.38 -11.96
CA LEU A 138 8.32 8.36 -13.03
C LEU A 138 9.58 9.24 -13.20
N ASP A 139 10.71 8.84 -12.62
CA ASP A 139 11.98 9.57 -12.62
C ASP A 139 11.92 11.00 -12.03
N GLN A 140 10.85 11.31 -11.29
CA GLN A 140 10.68 12.58 -10.56
C GLN A 140 11.26 12.47 -9.13
N THR A 141 12.48 11.95 -9.02
CA THR A 141 13.11 11.56 -7.76
C THR A 141 13.29 12.74 -6.79
N ASP A 142 13.62 13.94 -7.26
CA ASP A 142 13.69 15.13 -6.38
C ASP A 142 12.35 15.43 -5.70
N ARG A 143 11.23 15.28 -6.42
CA ARG A 143 9.89 15.46 -5.84
C ARG A 143 9.52 14.33 -4.88
N ALA A 144 10.06 13.13 -5.06
CA ALA A 144 9.89 12.03 -4.12
C ALA A 144 10.60 12.33 -2.80
N VAL A 145 11.81 12.89 -2.87
CA VAL A 145 12.58 13.36 -1.70
C VAL A 145 11.74 14.35 -0.88
N ASP A 146 11.08 15.33 -1.51
CA ASP A 146 10.21 16.28 -0.80
C ASP A 146 9.10 15.61 0.00
N GLN A 147 8.47 14.56 -0.56
CA GLN A 147 7.40 13.84 0.14
C GLN A 147 7.93 13.03 1.32
N LEU A 148 9.10 12.43 1.18
CA LEU A 148 9.74 11.61 2.20
C LEU A 148 10.30 12.46 3.33
N GLN A 149 10.91 13.60 3.01
CA GLN A 149 11.38 14.57 3.99
C GLN A 149 10.21 15.10 4.84
N ALA A 150 9.06 15.37 4.22
CA ALA A 150 7.88 15.78 4.97
C ALA A 150 7.40 14.70 5.97
N ILE A 151 7.53 13.40 5.67
CA ILE A 151 7.24 12.34 6.64
C ILE A 151 8.25 12.36 7.79
N VAL A 152 9.53 12.51 7.47
CA VAL A 152 10.62 12.59 8.45
C VAL A 152 10.40 13.75 9.41
N ASP A 153 10.03 14.93 8.90
CA ASP A 153 9.80 16.13 9.70
C ASP A 153 8.57 15.98 10.61
N LEU A 154 7.54 15.26 10.14
CA LEU A 154 6.38 14.91 10.94
C LEU A 154 6.71 13.94 12.09
N LYS A 155 7.83 13.22 12.04
CA LYS A 155 8.26 12.21 13.04
C LYS A 155 7.09 11.35 13.54
N PRO A 156 6.33 10.68 12.64
CA PRO A 156 5.13 9.97 13.03
C PRO A 156 5.47 8.79 13.93
N GLN A 157 4.67 8.61 14.99
CA GLN A 157 4.69 7.38 15.79
C GLN A 157 3.85 6.28 15.13
N GLN A 158 2.93 6.64 14.23
CA GLN A 158 2.04 5.72 13.52
C GLN A 158 1.97 6.05 12.01
N PRO A 159 1.84 5.05 11.14
CA PRO A 159 1.88 3.61 11.45
C PRO A 159 3.27 3.18 11.93
N ALA A 160 3.33 2.16 12.81
CA ALA A 160 4.58 1.57 13.24
C ALA A 160 5.43 1.18 12.01
N GLY A 161 6.71 1.56 12.02
CA GLY A 161 7.62 1.36 10.88
C GLY A 161 7.48 2.37 9.74
N GLY A 162 6.46 3.24 9.73
CA GLY A 162 6.27 4.26 8.69
C GLY A 162 7.45 5.25 8.59
N LEU A 163 8.02 5.66 9.73
CA LEU A 163 9.22 6.50 9.77
C LEU A 163 10.46 5.76 9.25
N ALA A 164 10.65 4.48 9.63
CA ALA A 164 11.77 3.67 9.15
C ALA A 164 11.70 3.43 7.63
N LEU A 165 10.49 3.18 7.11
CA LEU A 165 10.23 3.05 5.68
C LEU A 165 10.50 4.36 4.93
N ALA A 166 10.08 5.50 5.48
CA ALA A 166 10.35 6.82 4.89
C ALA A 166 11.85 7.09 4.80
N TRP A 167 12.61 6.81 5.85
CA TRP A 167 14.07 6.94 5.84
C TRP A 167 14.75 6.02 4.83
N LEU A 168 14.30 4.76 4.72
CA LEU A 168 14.84 3.83 3.73
C LEU A 168 14.58 4.35 2.31
N ALA A 169 13.34 4.71 2.00
CA ALA A 169 12.97 5.25 0.70
C ALA A 169 13.70 6.56 0.40
N LEU A 170 13.95 7.40 1.42
CA LEU A 170 14.72 8.63 1.26
C LEU A 170 16.16 8.30 0.87
N GLY A 171 16.78 7.34 1.54
CA GLY A 171 18.12 6.87 1.18
C GLY A 171 18.19 6.34 -0.26
N GLU A 172 17.23 5.52 -0.68
CA GLU A 172 17.16 5.00 -2.05
C GLU A 172 16.96 6.12 -3.09
N SER A 173 16.18 7.15 -2.74
CA SER A 173 15.96 8.30 -3.61
C SER A 173 17.21 9.18 -3.72
N GLN A 174 17.94 9.40 -2.62
CA GLN A 174 19.19 10.16 -2.64
C GLN A 174 20.30 9.42 -3.39
N ASP A 175 20.39 8.09 -3.26
CA ASP A 175 21.32 7.27 -4.05
C ASP A 175 21.06 7.40 -5.56
N ARG A 176 19.78 7.38 -5.98
CA ARG A 176 19.39 7.59 -7.37
C ARG A 176 19.79 8.97 -7.91
N LEU A 177 19.85 9.98 -7.04
CA LEU A 177 20.30 11.34 -7.38
C LEU A 177 21.84 11.50 -7.29
N GLY A 178 22.58 10.43 -6.98
CA GLY A 178 24.03 10.48 -6.77
C GLY A 178 24.47 11.14 -5.45
N ARG A 179 23.52 11.46 -4.57
CA ARG A 179 23.73 12.12 -3.26
C ARG A 179 24.04 11.08 -2.18
N ARG A 180 25.22 10.47 -2.30
CA ARG A 180 25.58 9.28 -1.51
C ARG A 180 25.71 9.54 -0.01
N ASP A 181 26.22 10.70 0.38
CA ASP A 181 26.41 11.03 1.79
C ASP A 181 25.05 11.17 2.50
N GLU A 182 24.09 11.83 1.84
CA GLU A 182 22.70 11.94 2.28
C GLU A 182 22.02 10.57 2.31
N ALA A 183 22.27 9.73 1.32
CA ALA A 183 21.74 8.37 1.28
C ALA A 183 22.22 7.52 2.47
N VAL A 184 23.52 7.55 2.76
CA VAL A 184 24.13 6.85 3.90
C VAL A 184 23.54 7.33 5.23
N ALA A 185 23.37 8.65 5.39
CA ALA A 185 22.73 9.21 6.59
C ALA A 185 21.29 8.69 6.74
N ALA A 186 20.51 8.70 5.66
CA ALA A 186 19.13 8.22 5.65
C ALA A 186 19.02 6.71 5.95
N TYR A 187 19.91 5.86 5.41
CA TYR A 187 19.90 4.43 5.73
C TYR A 187 20.24 4.13 7.20
N ARG A 188 21.18 4.87 7.79
CA ARG A 188 21.48 4.77 9.23
C ARG A 188 20.27 5.17 10.07
N ALA A 189 19.59 6.26 9.69
CA ALA A 189 18.36 6.68 10.34
C ALA A 189 17.23 5.66 10.19
N ALA A 190 17.12 4.99 9.03
CA ALA A 190 16.16 3.91 8.80
C ALA A 190 16.37 2.76 9.78
N ILE A 191 17.61 2.30 9.94
CA ILE A 191 17.98 1.22 10.89
C ILE A 191 17.65 1.62 12.33
N ALA A 192 17.95 2.86 12.71
CA ALA A 192 17.68 3.37 14.06
C ALA A 192 16.17 3.52 14.36
N ALA A 193 15.36 3.80 13.34
CA ALA A 193 13.92 3.96 13.47
C ALA A 193 13.13 2.62 13.48
N VAL A 194 13.80 1.47 13.28
CA VAL A 194 13.16 0.15 13.33
C VAL A 194 12.76 -0.21 14.77
N VAL A 195 11.46 -0.46 14.97
CA VAL A 195 10.91 -0.96 16.23
C VAL A 195 11.08 -2.48 16.31
N PRO A 196 11.39 -3.10 17.47
CA PRO A 196 11.69 -4.54 17.57
C PRO A 196 10.59 -5.50 17.08
N SER A 197 9.33 -5.07 17.05
CA SER A 197 8.18 -5.92 16.68
C SER A 197 7.94 -6.07 15.18
N GLU A 198 8.51 -5.23 14.31
CA GLU A 198 8.41 -5.35 12.85
C GLU A 198 9.59 -4.68 12.13
N THR A 199 9.79 -5.02 10.84
CA THR A 199 10.79 -4.46 9.89
C THR A 199 12.19 -5.10 9.85
N HIS A 200 12.25 -6.43 9.95
CA HIS A 200 13.44 -7.19 9.49
C HIS A 200 13.84 -6.79 8.05
N GLY A 201 12.85 -6.56 7.18
CA GLY A 201 13.08 -6.10 5.81
C GLY A 201 13.79 -4.75 5.74
N VAL A 202 13.29 -3.71 6.42
CA VAL A 202 13.87 -2.35 6.35
C VAL A 202 15.31 -2.34 6.84
N ARG A 203 15.56 -2.96 8.00
CA ARG A 203 16.92 -3.04 8.55
C ARG A 203 17.87 -3.78 7.62
N ALA A 204 17.44 -4.93 7.09
CA ALA A 204 18.26 -5.72 6.18
C ALA A 204 18.55 -4.99 4.87
N THR A 205 17.54 -4.36 4.26
CA THR A 205 17.68 -3.58 3.03
C THR A 205 18.58 -2.37 3.26
N ALA A 206 18.37 -1.58 4.31
CA ALA A 206 19.20 -0.44 4.63
C ALA A 206 20.67 -0.85 4.87
N ALA A 207 20.90 -1.93 5.62
CA ALA A 207 22.25 -2.46 5.86
C ALA A 207 22.92 -2.94 4.57
N GLU A 208 22.15 -3.52 3.65
CA GLU A 208 22.66 -3.93 2.33
C GLU A 208 23.01 -2.73 1.45
N ARG A 209 22.15 -1.71 1.41
CA ARG A 209 22.39 -0.45 0.67
C ARG A 209 23.59 0.34 1.21
N LEU A 210 23.88 0.22 2.50
CA LEU A 210 25.11 0.78 3.09
C LEU A 210 26.37 0.07 2.58
N ARG A 211 26.33 -1.24 2.39
CA ARG A 211 27.47 -2.05 1.90
C ARG A 211 27.73 -1.87 0.41
N ARG A 212 26.67 -1.74 -0.40
CA ARG A 212 26.78 -1.60 -1.86
C ARG A 212 26.57 -0.14 -2.26
N ALA A 213 27.63 0.57 -2.63
CA ALA A 213 27.47 1.82 -3.36
C ALA A 213 26.78 1.54 -4.70
N PRO A 214 25.83 2.38 -5.17
CA PRO A 214 25.28 2.23 -6.51
C PRO A 214 26.42 2.30 -7.53
N ASP A 215 26.40 1.38 -8.49
CA ASP A 215 27.30 1.44 -9.64
C ASP A 215 26.88 2.64 -10.51
N PRO A 216 27.73 3.68 -10.69
CA PRO A 216 27.34 4.92 -11.38
C PRO A 216 26.92 4.71 -12.84
N VAL A 217 27.12 3.51 -13.41
CA VAL A 217 26.90 3.20 -14.83
C VAL A 217 25.47 2.74 -15.16
N ARG A 218 24.58 2.52 -14.18
CA ARG A 218 23.20 2.04 -14.44
C ARG A 218 22.09 3.10 -14.30
N ALA A 219 22.43 4.37 -14.18
CA ALA A 219 21.49 5.49 -14.08
C ALA A 219 21.39 6.27 -15.40
N SER A 220 21.16 5.58 -16.52
CA SER A 220 20.92 6.16 -17.84
C SER A 220 19.82 5.42 -18.57
#